data_AF-A0A246HQM1-F1
#
_entry.id   AF-A0A246HQM1-F1
#
_cell.length_a   1.000
_cell.length_b   1.000
_cell.length_c   1.000
_cell.angle_alpha   90.00
_cell.angle_beta   90.00
_cell.angle_gamma   90.00
#
_symmetry.space_group_name_H-M   'P 1'
#
loop_
_entity.id
_entity.type
_entity.pdbx_description
1 polymer ?
#
loop_
_entity_poly.entity_id
_entity_poly.type
_entity_poly.pdbx_seq_one_letter_code
_entity_poly.pdbx_strand_id
1 'polypeptide(L)'
;MPTTPNAAGRHPVLDHLELIVGAQGDAQGPSMRTRVFGAGHWTGQGAWRSVSWVLPVPASGRFVRAPGNSTAERSPLPDVPDEDPWQDLWFYSNPVFFEVAR
;
A
#
# COMPACT_ATOMS: atom_id res chain seq x y z
N MET A 1 -10.05 -8.04 12.01
CA MET A 1 -8.59 -8.21 12.08
C MET A 1 -8.28 -9.69 12.08
N PRO A 2 -7.13 -10.12 11.53
CA PRO A 2 -6.72 -11.52 11.57
C PRO A 2 -6.67 -12.00 13.02
N THR A 3 -7.25 -13.17 13.30
CA THR A 3 -7.26 -13.76 14.65
C THR A 3 -6.01 -14.58 14.92
N THR A 4 -5.38 -15.10 13.88
CA THR A 4 -4.13 -15.86 13.96
C THR A 4 -2.95 -14.90 14.10
N PRO A 5 -2.07 -15.07 15.12
CA PRO A 5 -0.85 -14.29 15.21
C PRO A 5 0.16 -14.70 14.11
N ASN A 6 1.18 -13.87 13.89
CA ASN A 6 2.36 -14.28 13.13
C ASN A 6 3.16 -15.38 13.86
N ALA A 7 4.23 -15.88 13.24
CA ALA A 7 5.03 -16.97 13.82
C ALA A 7 5.74 -16.61 15.16
N ALA A 8 5.85 -15.33 15.53
CA ALA A 8 6.31 -14.88 16.83
C ALA A 8 5.19 -14.64 17.87
N GLY A 9 3.96 -15.07 17.56
CA GLY A 9 2.83 -14.90 18.49
C GLY A 9 2.36 -13.44 18.61
N ARG A 10 2.57 -12.60 17.59
CA ARG A 10 2.17 -11.18 17.57
C ARG A 10 1.01 -10.93 16.62
N HIS A 11 0.26 -9.85 16.85
CA HIS A 11 -0.75 -9.32 15.93
C HIS A 11 -0.37 -7.91 15.46
N PRO A 12 0.60 -7.76 14.53
CA PRO A 12 0.93 -6.46 13.98
C PRO A 12 -0.30 -5.83 13.32
N VAL A 13 -0.45 -4.53 13.51
CA VAL A 13 -1.55 -3.75 12.95
C VAL A 13 -1.01 -2.96 11.77
N LEU A 14 -1.73 -2.97 10.64
CA LEU A 14 -1.39 -2.12 9.51
C LEU A 14 -1.44 -0.64 9.95
N ASP A 15 -0.31 0.04 9.86
CA ASP A 15 -0.21 1.48 10.14
C ASP A 15 -0.82 2.27 8.98
N HIS A 16 -0.34 1.99 7.77
CA HIS A 16 -0.80 2.63 6.55
C HIS A 16 -0.77 1.73 5.31
N LEU A 17 -1.55 2.13 4.32
CA LEU A 17 -1.51 1.65 2.94
C LEU A 17 -1.16 2.84 2.04
N GLU A 18 -0.26 2.64 1.09
CA GLU A 18 -0.02 3.59 0.01
C GLU A 18 -0.70 3.11 -1.25
N LEU A 19 -1.66 3.86 -1.78
CA LEU A 19 -2.21 3.61 -3.10
C LEU A 19 -1.38 4.36 -4.14
N ILE A 20 -0.67 3.63 -4.98
CA ILE A 20 0.23 4.17 -6.01
C ILE A 20 -0.38 3.90 -7.37
N VAL A 21 -0.67 4.96 -8.11
CA VAL A 21 -1.14 4.89 -9.49
C VAL A 21 -0.01 5.33 -10.41
N GLY A 22 0.41 4.39 -11.25
CA GLY A 22 1.44 4.61 -12.24
C GLY A 22 0.85 4.86 -13.62
N ALA A 23 1.43 5.84 -14.30
CA ALA A 23 1.15 6.17 -15.68
C ALA A 23 2.42 6.28 -16.52
N GLN A 24 2.26 6.18 -17.83
CA GLN A 24 3.31 6.56 -18.75
C GLN A 24 3.66 8.03 -18.48
N GLY A 25 4.93 8.31 -18.25
CA GLY A 25 5.42 9.68 -18.15
C GLY A 25 6.19 10.08 -19.41
N ASP A 26 7.17 10.96 -19.25
CA ASP A 26 7.95 11.57 -20.32
C ASP A 26 9.38 10.99 -20.36
N ALA A 27 10.31 11.73 -20.97
CA ALA A 27 11.71 11.32 -21.08
C ALA A 27 12.40 11.13 -19.73
N GLN A 28 11.81 11.64 -18.64
CA GLN A 28 12.35 11.58 -17.28
C GLN A 28 11.85 10.33 -16.52
N GLY A 29 10.90 9.57 -17.08
CA GLY A 29 10.44 8.30 -16.53
C GLY A 29 8.92 8.24 -16.34
N PRO A 30 8.42 7.21 -15.64
CA PRO A 30 6.99 7.04 -15.40
C PRO A 30 6.44 8.12 -14.45
N SER A 31 5.17 8.51 -14.66
CA SER A 31 4.46 9.39 -13.73
C SER A 31 3.81 8.57 -12.63
N MET A 32 4.12 8.87 -11.37
CA MET A 32 3.55 8.18 -10.21
C MET A 32 2.75 9.16 -9.35
N ARG A 33 1.55 8.75 -8.93
CA ARG A 33 0.76 9.46 -7.93
C ARG A 33 0.52 8.55 -6.75
N THR A 34 0.88 9.02 -5.56
CA THR A 34 0.73 8.25 -4.31
C THR A 34 -0.28 8.94 -3.40
N ARG A 35 -1.13 8.15 -2.76
CA ARG A 35 -1.95 8.57 -1.63
C ARG A 35 -1.79 7.62 -0.47
N VAL A 36 -1.46 8.17 0.70
CA VAL A 36 -1.32 7.41 1.94
C VAL A 36 -2.66 7.36 2.67
N PHE A 37 -3.01 6.18 3.15
CA PHE A 37 -4.19 5.92 3.96
C PHE A 37 -3.75 5.28 5.28
N GLY A 38 -3.90 6.01 6.38
CA GLY A 38 -3.79 5.45 7.75
C GLY A 38 -5.13 5.19 8.42
N ALA A 39 -5.08 4.84 9.71
CA ALA A 39 -6.22 4.50 10.59
C ALA A 39 -7.51 5.33 10.36
N GLY A 40 -7.39 6.65 10.24
CA GLY A 40 -8.53 7.56 10.09
C GLY A 40 -9.25 7.52 8.75
N HIS A 41 -8.71 6.82 7.74
CA HIS A 41 -9.31 6.74 6.40
C HIS A 41 -10.08 5.45 6.15
N TRP A 42 -9.91 4.44 7.01
CA TRP A 42 -10.51 3.13 6.79
C TRP A 42 -12.02 3.19 6.94
N THR A 43 -12.74 2.66 5.96
CA THR A 43 -14.13 2.23 6.14
C THR A 43 -14.16 0.75 6.46
N GLY A 44 -14.95 0.34 7.46
CA GLY A 44 -15.07 -1.05 7.88
C GLY A 44 -16.27 -1.75 7.23
N GLN A 45 -16.04 -2.94 6.67
CA GLN A 45 -17.11 -3.89 6.31
C GLN A 45 -16.79 -5.25 6.93
N GLY A 46 -17.27 -5.47 8.16
CA GLY A 46 -16.95 -6.68 8.94
C GLY A 46 -15.44 -6.82 9.13
N ALA A 47 -14.89 -7.93 8.61
CA ALA A 47 -13.45 -8.22 8.65
C ALA A 47 -12.63 -7.35 7.67
N TRP A 48 -13.26 -6.73 6.68
CA TRP A 48 -12.59 -5.95 5.65
C TRP A 48 -12.35 -4.50 6.08
N ARG A 49 -11.25 -3.96 5.57
CA ARG A 49 -10.94 -2.53 5.58
C ARG A 49 -10.87 -2.08 4.14
N SER A 50 -11.49 -0.94 3.86
CA SER A 50 -11.56 -0.39 2.52
C SER A 50 -11.16 1.07 2.53
N VAL A 51 -10.53 1.50 1.45
CA VAL A 51 -10.27 2.90 1.10
C VAL A 51 -10.67 3.13 -0.33
N SER A 52 -10.87 4.38 -0.68
CA SER A 52 -11.22 4.75 -2.04
C SER A 52 -10.51 6.04 -2.43
N TRP A 53 -10.02 6.06 -3.66
CA TRP A 53 -9.42 7.22 -4.26
C TRP A 53 -10.02 7.46 -5.63
N VAL A 54 -10.68 8.59 -5.79
CA VAL A 54 -11.16 9.05 -7.11
C VAL A 54 -10.03 9.82 -7.79
N LEU A 55 -9.73 9.44 -9.02
CA LEU A 55 -8.64 9.98 -9.82
C LEU A 55 -9.11 10.22 -11.25
N PRO A 56 -8.59 11.25 -11.94
CA PRO A 56 -8.65 11.33 -13.38
C PRO A 56 -8.00 10.10 -14.01
N VAL A 57 -8.60 9.60 -15.07
CA VAL A 57 -8.07 8.47 -15.84
C VAL A 57 -6.77 8.89 -16.54
N PRO A 58 -5.64 8.20 -16.32
CA PRO A 58 -4.40 8.49 -17.03
C PRO A 58 -4.53 8.20 -18.53
N ALA A 59 -3.89 9.03 -19.35
CA ALA A 59 -3.96 8.92 -20.81
C ALA A 59 -3.35 7.61 -21.35
N SER A 60 -2.22 7.17 -20.80
CA SER A 60 -1.53 5.94 -21.19
C SER A 60 -0.69 5.37 -20.04
N GLY A 61 -0.51 4.04 -20.01
CA GLY A 61 0.09 3.31 -18.90
C GLY A 61 -0.76 3.42 -17.63
N ARG A 62 -1.26 2.30 -17.10
CA ARG A 62 -2.24 2.36 -16.01
C ARG A 62 -2.09 1.13 -15.15
N PHE A 63 -1.36 1.27 -14.05
CA PHE A 63 -1.42 0.28 -12.98
C PHE A 63 -1.75 0.95 -11.67
N VAL A 64 -2.36 0.19 -10.79
CA VAL A 64 -2.51 0.52 -9.38
C VAL A 64 -1.81 -0.56 -8.56
N ARG A 65 -1.07 -0.15 -7.54
CA ARG A 65 -0.52 -1.06 -6.53
C ARG A 65 -0.76 -0.46 -5.14
N ALA A 66 -0.81 -1.34 -4.14
CA ALA A 66 -1.16 -0.99 -2.78
C ALA A 66 -0.18 -1.66 -1.78
N PRO A 67 1.06 -1.17 -1.65
CA PRO A 67 1.92 -1.55 -0.53
C PRO A 67 1.44 -0.94 0.79
N GLY A 68 1.91 -1.50 1.91
CA GLY A 68 1.69 -0.94 3.24
C GLY A 68 2.70 -1.48 4.25
N ASN A 69 2.73 -0.89 5.44
CA ASN A 69 3.61 -1.28 6.54
C ASN A 69 2.83 -1.24 7.88
N SER A 70 3.25 -2.06 8.86
CA SER A 70 2.82 -1.98 10.26
C SER A 70 3.54 -0.93 11.12
N THR A 71 4.48 -0.18 10.55
CA THR A 71 5.26 0.91 11.12
C THR A 71 5.07 2.19 10.31
N ALA A 72 5.68 3.29 10.75
CA ALA A 72 5.65 4.57 10.04
C ALA A 72 6.56 4.61 8.81
N GLU A 73 7.28 3.53 8.48
CA GLU A 73 8.19 3.48 7.34
C GLU A 73 7.45 3.41 6.00
N ARG A 74 7.75 4.38 5.12
CA ARG A 74 7.14 4.49 3.78
C ARG A 74 7.92 3.78 2.68
N SER A 75 9.18 3.48 2.94
CA SER A 75 10.07 2.73 2.07
C SER A 75 11.04 1.92 2.91
N PRO A 76 11.46 0.73 2.46
CA PRO A 76 12.45 -0.05 3.19
C PRO A 76 13.72 0.76 3.41
N LEU A 77 14.09 0.95 4.67
CA LEU A 77 15.36 1.53 5.07
C LEU A 77 16.35 0.40 5.42
N PRO A 78 17.65 0.70 5.50
CA PRO A 78 18.60 -0.25 6.08
C PRO A 78 18.25 -0.52 7.55
N ASP A 79 18.16 -1.80 7.92
CA ASP A 79 17.87 -2.23 9.28
C ASP A 79 18.86 -1.62 10.29
N VAL A 80 18.36 -1.26 11.47
CA VAL A 80 19.18 -0.77 12.59
C VAL A 80 19.41 -1.88 13.63
N PRO A 81 20.49 -1.81 14.43
CA PRO A 81 20.67 -2.74 15.55
C PRO A 81 19.44 -2.75 16.48
N ASP A 82 19.06 -3.94 16.92
CA ASP A 82 17.92 -4.19 17.83
C ASP A 82 16.52 -3.90 17.25
N GLU A 83 16.41 -3.72 15.93
CA GLU A 83 15.11 -3.67 15.26
C GLU A 83 14.36 -5.02 15.36
N ASP A 84 13.06 -4.97 15.66
CA ASP A 84 12.22 -6.18 15.77
C ASP A 84 11.59 -6.52 14.41
N PRO A 85 12.09 -7.55 13.69
CA PRO A 85 11.58 -7.93 12.37
C PRO A 85 10.14 -8.46 12.43
N TRP A 86 9.62 -8.79 13.61
CA TRP A 86 8.23 -9.23 13.77
C TRP A 86 7.24 -8.08 13.89
N GLN A 87 7.72 -6.84 13.98
CA GLN A 87 6.91 -5.61 14.00
C GLN A 87 7.07 -4.78 12.72
N ASP A 88 8.18 -4.89 11.97
CA ASP A 88 8.33 -4.27 10.65
C ASP A 88 7.84 -5.19 9.52
N LEU A 89 6.51 -5.32 9.41
CA LEU A 89 5.90 -6.15 8.38
C LEU A 89 5.45 -5.32 7.19
N TRP A 90 6.01 -5.67 6.04
CA TRP A 90 5.63 -5.12 4.75
C TRP A 90 4.53 -5.94 4.09
N PHE A 91 3.52 -5.24 3.60
CA PHE A 91 2.41 -5.80 2.84
C PHE A 91 2.53 -5.34 1.39
N TYR A 92 2.46 -6.28 0.44
CA TYR A 92 2.53 -5.97 -0.98
C TYR A 92 1.35 -6.58 -1.71
N SER A 93 0.72 -5.77 -2.56
CA SER A 93 -0.18 -6.28 -3.59
C SER A 93 0.56 -6.35 -4.93
N ASN A 94 0.26 -7.38 -5.72
CA ASN A 94 0.64 -7.34 -7.13
C ASN A 94 -0.01 -6.14 -7.82
N PRO A 95 0.69 -5.45 -8.74
CA PRO A 95 0.09 -4.39 -9.53
C PRO A 95 -1.09 -4.92 -10.35
N VAL A 96 -2.18 -4.16 -10.36
CA VAL A 96 -3.31 -4.41 -11.24
C VAL A 96 -3.24 -3.41 -12.39
N PHE A 97 -3.16 -3.92 -13.61
CA PHE A 97 -3.17 -3.12 -14.83
C PHE A 97 -4.61 -2.93 -15.31
N PHE A 98 -4.93 -1.74 -15.81
CA PHE A 98 -6.29 -1.42 -16.24
C PHE A 98 -6.34 -0.55 -17.50
N GLU A 99 -7.41 -0.70 -18.26
CA GLU A 99 -7.68 0.10 -19.45
C GLU A 99 -9.08 0.71 -19.40
N VAL A 100 -9.27 1.80 -20.12
CA VAL A 100 -10.60 2.38 -20.34
C VAL A 100 -11.30 1.51 -21.37
N ALA A 101 -12.49 1.00 -21.03
CA ALA A 101 -13.34 0.31 -21.98
C ALA A 101 -13.61 1.24 -23.18
N ARG A 102 -13.36 0.73 -24.39
CA ARG A 102 -13.70 1.42 -25.64
C ARG A 102 -15.19 1.43 -25.88
#